data_AF-A0A356FBB1-F1
#
_entry.id   AF-A0A356FBB1-F1
#
_cell.length_a   1.000
_cell.length_b   1.000
_cell.length_c   1.000
_cell.angle_alpha   90.00
_cell.angle_beta   90.00
_cell.angle_gamma   90.00
#
_symmetry.space_group_name_H-M   'P 1'
#
loop_
_entity.id
_entity.type
_entity.pdbx_description
1 polymer ?
#
loop_
_entity_poly.entity_id
_entity_poly.type
_entity_poly.pdbx_seq_one_letter_code
_entity_poly.pdbx_strand_id
1 'polypeptide(L)' 'MKKTGGSSGGFGVVLAAAGSGTRFGSGENPGRKQFMELGGRPLITYSLDAFASIPEVRVVCIVAPAE' A
#
# COMPACT_ATOMS: atom_id res chain seq x y z
N MET A 1 -17.78 -26.07 -21.10
CA MET A 1 -16.99 -24.94 -21.63
C MET A 1 -15.56 -25.05 -21.13
N LYS A 2 -14.61 -25.20 -22.05
CA LYS A 2 -13.18 -25.34 -21.75
C LYS A 2 -12.63 -23.93 -21.52
N LYS A 3 -12.11 -23.60 -20.34
CA LYS A 3 -11.19 -22.46 -20.19
C LYS A 3 -9.78 -23.00 -20.29
N THR A 4 -9.14 -22.61 -21.39
CA THR A 4 -7.77 -22.84 -21.79
C THR A 4 -6.80 -22.37 -20.72
N GLY A 5 -5.75 -23.16 -20.46
CA GLY A 5 -4.63 -22.75 -19.62
C GLY A 5 -3.91 -21.54 -20.21
N GLY A 6 -3.79 -20.49 -19.40
CA GLY A 6 -2.64 -19.61 -19.36
C GLY A 6 -1.98 -19.84 -18.01
N SER A 7 -0.66 -19.69 -17.88
CA SER A 7 -0.03 -19.69 -16.56
C SER A 7 -0.82 -18.75 -15.65
N SER A 8 -1.16 -19.17 -14.44
CA SER A 8 -1.90 -18.36 -13.46
C SER A 8 -0.98 -17.27 -12.88
N GLY A 9 -0.35 -16.50 -13.76
CA GLY A 9 0.57 -15.44 -13.42
C GLY A 9 -0.19 -14.34 -12.70
N GLY A 10 0.25 -14.06 -11.49
CA GLY A 10 -0.10 -12.86 -10.75
C GLY A 10 1.18 -12.18 -10.28
N PHE A 11 1.05 -10.98 -9.73
CA PHE A 11 2.20 -10.21 -9.27
C PHE A 11 2.07 -9.85 -7.78
N GLY A 12 3.23 -9.60 -7.17
CA GLY A 12 3.31 -9.02 -5.83
C GLY A 12 3.42 -7.50 -5.93
N VAL A 13 2.85 -6.81 -4.95
CA VAL A 13 2.98 -5.37 -4.78
C VAL A 13 3.87 -5.10 -3.57
N VAL A 14 4.81 -4.17 -3.72
CA VAL A 14 5.62 -3.67 -2.60
C VAL A 14 5.23 -2.21 -2.35
N LEU A 15 4.65 -1.96 -1.19
CA LEU A 15 4.32 -0.61 -0.72
C LEU A 15 5.45 -0.12 0.19
N ALA A 16 6.29 0.77 -0.35
CA ALA A 16 7.34 1.42 0.42
C ALA A 16 6.74 2.47 1.38
N ALA A 17 6.49 2.07 2.62
CA ALA A 17 5.88 2.88 3.66
C ALA A 17 6.85 3.26 4.80
N ALA A 18 8.15 3.02 4.62
CA ALA A 18 9.20 3.30 5.60
C ALA A 18 9.70 4.75 5.61
N GLY A 19 9.19 5.61 4.72
CA GLY A 19 9.65 6.99 4.60
C GLY A 19 9.28 7.83 5.82
N SER A 20 10.24 8.61 6.31
CA SER A 20 10.10 9.51 7.47
C SER A 20 9.29 10.78 7.21
N GLY A 21 8.66 10.94 6.05
CA GLY A 21 7.67 11.99 5.78
C GLY A 21 8.04 13.43 6.15
N THR A 22 9.33 13.81 6.23
CA THR A 22 9.80 15.06 6.89
C THR A 22 9.28 16.36 6.28
N ARG A 23 8.80 16.31 5.04
CA ARG A 23 8.18 17.46 4.33
C ARG A 23 6.68 17.58 4.60
N PHE A 24 6.07 16.58 5.23
CA PHE A 24 4.64 16.44 5.43
C PHE A 24 4.33 16.45 6.92
N GLY A 25 3.58 17.46 7.36
CA GLY A 25 3.22 17.68 8.77
C GLY A 25 4.30 18.38 9.58
N SER A 26 4.17 19.69 9.75
CA SER A 26 4.85 20.46 10.80
C SER A 26 3.93 20.47 12.03
N GLY A 27 4.08 19.53 12.96
CA GLY A 27 3.19 19.40 14.12
C GLY A 27 3.47 18.17 15.00
N GLU A 28 2.50 17.77 15.82
CA GLU A 28 2.63 16.74 16.88
C GLU A 28 2.94 15.31 16.39
N ASN A 29 2.79 15.04 15.09
CA ASN A 29 3.19 13.79 14.45
C ASN A 29 4.07 14.08 13.21
N PRO A 30 5.31 14.54 13.42
CA PRO A 30 6.23 14.78 12.31
C PRO A 30 6.57 13.42 11.68
N GLY A 31 6.37 13.31 10.37
CA GLY A 31 7.09 12.31 9.59
C GLY A 31 6.48 10.92 9.42
N ARG A 32 5.15 10.78 9.44
CA ARG A 32 4.49 9.49 9.13
C ARG A 32 3.28 9.65 8.22
N LYS A 33 3.50 10.22 7.02
CA LYS A 33 2.45 10.56 6.04
C LYS A 33 1.46 9.43 5.76
N GLN A 34 1.93 8.18 5.79
CA GLN A 34 1.14 6.98 5.56
C GLN A 34 0.01 6.78 6.57
N PHE A 35 0.13 7.34 7.79
CA PHE A 35 -0.86 7.26 8.84
C PHE A 35 -1.69 8.53 9.01
N MET A 36 -1.38 9.60 8.29
CA MET A 36 -2.20 10.81 8.33
C MET A 36 -3.59 10.53 7.80
N GLU A 37 -4.59 11.16 8.41
CA GLU A 37 -5.96 11.04 7.95
C GLU A 37 -6.21 11.88 6.70
N LEU A 38 -6.85 11.27 5.71
CA LEU A 38 -7.43 11.91 4.55
C LEU A 38 -8.86 11.38 4.45
N GLY A 39 -9.85 12.27 4.47
CA GLY A 39 -11.26 11.86 4.40
C GLY A 39 -11.69 10.89 5.51
N GLY A 40 -11.13 11.04 6.73
CA GLY A 40 -11.44 10.19 7.88
C GLY A 40 -10.82 8.78 7.82
N ARG A 41 -9.87 8.53 6.92
CA ARG A 41 -9.16 7.26 6.79
C ARG A 41 -7.64 7.49 6.70
N PRO A 42 -6.80 6.60 7.26
CA PRO A 42 -5.35 6.71 7.09
C PRO A 42 -4.95 6.61 5.61
N LEU A 43 -4.03 7.46 5.17
CA LEU A 43 -3.60 7.58 3.77
C LEU A 43 -3.22 6.23 3.12
N ILE A 44 -2.54 5.35 3.87
CA ILE A 44 -2.11 4.03 3.37
C ILE A 44 -3.27 3.14 2.93
N THR A 45 -4.46 3.31 3.53
CA THR A 45 -5.63 2.48 3.21
C THR A 45 -6.13 2.68 1.78
N TYR A 46 -5.96 3.87 1.21
CA TYR A 46 -6.30 4.12 -0.19
C TYR A 46 -5.45 3.30 -1.16
N SER A 47 -4.16 3.16 -0.89
CA SER A 47 -3.28 2.29 -1.69
C SER A 47 -3.60 0.81 -1.49
N LEU A 48 -3.89 0.40 -0.25
CA LEU A 48 -4.29 -0.97 0.04
C LEU A 48 -5.55 -1.37 -0.71
N ASP A 49 -6.60 -0.55 -0.64
CA ASP A 49 -7.86 -0.79 -1.36
C ASP A 49 -7.63 -0.86 -2.88
N ALA A 50 -6.83 0.06 -3.42
CA ALA A 50 -6.53 0.09 -4.85
C ALA A 50 -5.87 -1.21 -5.32
N PHE A 51 -4.81 -1.67 -4.64
CA PHE A 51 -4.12 -2.91 -5.03
C PHE A 51 -4.90 -4.17 -4.69
N ALA A 52 -5.65 -4.19 -3.58
CA ALA A 52 -6.52 -5.31 -3.22
C ALA A 52 -7.67 -5.51 -4.23
N SER A 53 -8.05 -4.46 -4.96
CA SER A 53 -9.09 -4.55 -6.00
C SER A 53 -8.63 -5.21 -7.30
N ILE A 54 -7.32 -5.42 -7.50
CA ILE A 54 -6.75 -5.99 -8.73
C ILE A 54 -6.69 -7.53 -8.63
N PRO A 55 -7.41 -8.30 -9.46
CA PRO A 55 -7.47 -9.75 -9.36
C PRO A 55 -6.12 -10.48 -9.46
N GLU A 56 -5.18 -9.89 -10.20
CA GLU A 56 -3.84 -10.43 -10.45
C GLU A 56 -2.87 -10.16 -9.28
N VAL A 57 -3.20 -9.28 -8.34
CA VAL A 57 -2.39 -9.06 -7.13
C VAL A 57 -2.54 -10.23 -6.19
N ARG A 58 -1.43 -10.91 -5.89
CA ARG A 58 -1.41 -12.11 -5.03
C ARG A 58 -0.98 -11.81 -3.59
N VAL A 59 -0.20 -10.74 -3.42
CA VAL A 59 0.33 -10.31 -2.13
C VAL A 59 0.61 -8.81 -2.18
N VAL A 60 0.34 -8.14 -1.07
CA VAL A 60 0.79 -6.78 -0.81
C VAL A 60 1.78 -6.83 0.35
N CYS A 61 3.05 -6.54 0.06
CA CYS A 61 4.12 -6.43 1.06
C CYS A 61 4.27 -4.96 1.44
N ILE A 62 4.08 -4.64 2.72
CA ILE A 62 4.29 -3.31 3.26
C ILE A 62 5.70 -3.26 3.85
N VAL A 63 6.53 -2.35 3.34
CA VAL A 63 7.87 -2.11 3.90
C VAL A 63 7.77 -1.03 4.95
N ALA A 64 8.14 -1.37 6.18
CA ALA A 64 8.22 -0.46 7.33
C ALA A 64 9.69 -0.19 7.70
N PRO A 65 9.98 0.84 8.51
CA PRO A 65 11.31 1.00 9.12
C PRO A 65 11.65 -0.26 9.95
N ALA A 66 12.93 -0.59 10.06
CA ALA A 66 13.37 -1.71 10.86
C ALA A 66 13.15 -1.48 12.37
N GLU A 67 13.14 -0.20 12.78
CA GLU A 67 13.05 0.30 14.15
C GLU A 67 12.11 1.51 14.21
#